data_AF-A0A7Z0DKC4-F1
#
_entry.id   AF-A0A7Z0DKC4-F1
#
_cell.length_a   1.000
_cell.length_b   1.000
_cell.length_c   1.000
_cell.angle_alpha   90.00
_cell.angle_beta   90.00
_cell.angle_gamma   90.00
#
_symmetry.space_group_name_H-M   'P 1'
#
loop_
_entity.id
_entity.type
_entity.pdbx_description
1 polymer ?
#
loop_
_entity_poly.entity_id
_entity_poly.type
_entity_poly.pdbx_seq_one_letter_code
_entity_poly.pdbx_strand_id
1 'polypeptide(L)'
;MNTVASLTIAVIGLFFLAMGTYALVTPGALAAPFHLSAKTPESRSEIRAVYGGFGIAMAAVLGAAALDIGDIRTGAVTTIGLALIGMAGGRLISRLFDTAVRFYPIWFYFWIELAAGTALILCA
;
A
#
# COMPACT_ATOMS: atom_id res chain seq x y z
N MET A 1 24.47 -5.92 -4.16
CA MET A 1 23.24 -5.41 -3.51
C MET A 1 23.52 -4.06 -2.85
N ASN A 2 22.76 -3.03 -3.23
CA ASN A 2 22.80 -1.75 -2.50
C ASN A 2 22.04 -1.94 -1.17
N THR A 3 22.75 -1.93 -0.05
CA THR A 3 22.17 -2.11 1.29
C THR A 3 21.02 -1.14 1.55
N VAL A 4 21.14 0.10 1.06
CA VAL A 4 20.09 1.12 1.20
C VAL A 4 18.82 0.70 0.46
N ALA A 5 18.93 0.17 -0.76
CA ALA A 5 17.78 -0.27 -1.54
C ALA A 5 17.04 -1.43 -0.87
N SER A 6 17.77 -2.46 -0.41
CA SER A 6 17.15 -3.59 0.31
C SER A 6 16.47 -3.15 1.61
N LEU A 7 17.06 -2.22 2.36
CA LEU A 7 16.42 -1.66 3.56
C LEU A 7 15.15 -0.88 3.22
N THR A 8 15.17 -0.02 2.20
CA THR A 8 13.99 0.73 1.75
C THR A 8 12.85 -0.21 1.36
N ILE A 9 13.14 -1.24 0.56
CA ILE A 9 12.16 -2.25 0.13
C ILE A 9 11.58 -2.98 1.35
N ALA A 10 12.43 -3.40 2.29
CA ALA A 10 12.00 -4.12 3.50
C ALA A 10 11.11 -3.25 4.40
N VAL A 11 11.45 -1.97 4.59
CA VAL A 11 10.65 -1.03 5.39
C VAL A 11 9.27 -0.84 4.78
N ILE A 12 9.19 -0.63 3.45
CA ILE A 12 7.90 -0.49 2.75
C ILE A 12 7.09 -1.80 2.85
N GLY A 13 7.75 -2.95 2.71
CA GLY A 13 7.14 -4.27 2.94
C GLY A 13 6.56 -4.41 4.35
N LEU A 14 7.25 -3.92 5.38
CA LEU A 14 6.78 -3.95 6.76
C LEU A 14 5.53 -3.08 6.97
N PHE A 15 5.43 -1.92 6.31
CA PHE A 15 4.20 -1.11 6.33
C PHE A 15 3.01 -1.84 5.71
N PHE A 16 3.23 -2.50 4.57
CA PHE A 16 2.20 -3.36 3.96
C PHE A 16 1.78 -4.50 4.89
N LEU A 17 2.74 -5.15 5.56
CA LEU A 17 2.48 -6.22 6.51
C LEU A 17 1.68 -5.72 7.72
N ALA A 18 2.06 -4.58 8.30
CA ALA A 18 1.37 -3.97 9.43
C ALA A 18 -0.06 -3.56 9.06
N MET A 19 -0.24 -2.89 7.93
CA MET A 19 -1.56 -2.50 7.44
C MET A 19 -2.42 -3.73 7.13
N GLY A 20 -1.85 -4.74 6.46
CA GLY A 20 -2.57 -5.95 6.08
C GLY A 20 -3.01 -6.78 7.28
N THR A 21 -2.12 -7.00 8.24
CA THR A 21 -2.47 -7.68 9.50
C THR A 21 -3.53 -6.90 10.29
N TYR A 22 -3.42 -5.57 10.35
CA TYR A 22 -4.42 -4.72 11.00
C TYR A 22 -5.80 -4.80 10.33
N ALA A 23 -5.85 -4.87 8.99
CA ALA A 23 -7.09 -5.05 8.24
C ALA A 23 -7.77 -6.40 8.52
N LEU A 24 -6.97 -7.47 8.68
CA LEU A 24 -7.48 -8.81 8.98
C LEU A 24 -8.12 -8.87 10.37
N VAL A 25 -7.43 -8.31 11.37
CA VAL A 25 -7.86 -8.37 12.78
C VAL A 25 -8.99 -7.37 13.06
N THR A 26 -8.86 -6.12 12.60
CA THR A 26 -9.80 -5.02 12.89
C THR A 26 -10.19 -4.23 11.64
N PRO A 27 -10.98 -4.83 10.71
CA PRO A 27 -11.33 -4.20 9.43
C PRO A 27 -12.08 -2.88 9.60
N GLY A 28 -12.96 -2.77 10.60
CA GLY A 28 -13.72 -1.55 10.86
C GLY A 28 -12.86 -0.37 11.30
N ALA A 29 -11.80 -0.62 12.08
CA ALA A 29 -10.92 0.44 12.56
C ALA A 29 -10.02 0.97 11.42
N LEU A 30 -9.55 0.09 10.53
CA LEU A 30 -8.82 0.50 9.33
C LEU A 30 -9.69 1.32 8.38
N ALA A 31 -10.96 0.93 8.20
CA ALA A 31 -11.91 1.57 7.29
C ALA A 31 -12.42 2.92 7.82
N ALA A 32 -12.47 3.10 9.14
CA ALA A 32 -13.11 4.25 9.78
C ALA A 32 -12.58 5.63 9.33
N PRO A 33 -11.26 5.87 9.19
CA PRO A 33 -10.74 7.16 8.72
C PRO A 33 -11.29 7.58 7.36
N PHE A 34 -11.59 6.62 6.48
CA PHE A 34 -12.12 6.84 5.14
C PHE A 34 -13.66 6.89 5.10
N HIS A 35 -14.30 6.82 6.26
CA HIS A 35 -15.76 6.70 6.40
C HIS A 35 -16.33 5.50 5.63
N LEU A 36 -15.54 4.45 5.41
CA LEU A 36 -15.99 3.21 4.83
C LEU A 36 -16.75 2.38 5.87
N SER A 37 -17.88 1.77 5.47
CA SER A 37 -18.70 0.96 6.37
C SER A 37 -18.22 -0.48 6.39
N ALA A 38 -17.89 -0.99 7.59
CA ALA A 38 -17.57 -2.40 7.83
C ALA A 38 -18.67 -3.10 8.67
N LYS A 39 -19.92 -2.66 8.53
CA LYS A 39 -21.04 -3.12 9.37
C LYS A 39 -21.60 -4.47 8.97
N THR A 40 -21.42 -4.89 7.72
CA THR A 40 -21.97 -6.15 7.20
C THR A 40 -20.88 -7.23 7.08
N PRO A 41 -21.24 -8.52 7.03
CA PRO A 41 -20.27 -9.58 6.71
C PRO A 41 -19.53 -9.36 5.39
N GLU A 42 -20.23 -8.93 4.34
CA GLU A 42 -19.69 -8.73 2.99
C GLU A 42 -18.66 -7.61 2.98
N SER A 43 -19.00 -6.44 3.56
CA SER A 43 -18.07 -5.32 3.66
C SER A 43 -16.80 -5.66 4.46
N ARG A 44 -16.93 -6.42 5.54
CA ARG A 44 -15.76 -6.91 6.30
C ARG A 44 -14.92 -7.90 5.49
N SER A 45 -15.56 -8.77 4.72
CA SER A 45 -14.87 -9.70 3.82
C SER A 45 -14.04 -8.94 2.79
N GLU A 46 -14.65 -7.94 2.15
CA GLU A 46 -13.99 -7.10 1.14
C GLU A 46 -12.77 -6.37 1.72
N ILE A 47 -12.94 -5.74 2.89
CA ILE A 47 -11.84 -5.03 3.55
C ILE A 47 -10.68 -5.98 3.89
N ARG A 48 -10.99 -7.18 4.41
CA ARG A 48 -9.97 -8.19 4.72
C ARG A 48 -9.27 -8.73 3.48
N ALA A 49 -9.96 -8.85 2.35
CA ALA A 49 -9.35 -9.29 1.10
C ALA A 49 -8.42 -8.22 0.52
N VAL A 50 -8.95 -7.01 0.31
CA VAL A 50 -8.28 -5.94 -0.45
C VAL A 50 -7.23 -5.18 0.37
N TYR A 51 -7.48 -4.94 1.65
CA TYR A 51 -6.49 -4.27 2.50
C TYR A 51 -5.66 -5.28 3.28
N GLY A 52 -6.26 -6.41 3.68
CA GLY A 52 -5.60 -7.45 4.47
C GLY A 52 -4.72 -8.39 3.65
N GLY A 53 -5.35 -9.36 2.99
CA GLY A 53 -4.68 -10.40 2.24
C GLY A 53 -3.77 -9.84 1.14
N PHE A 54 -4.25 -8.86 0.37
CA PHE A 54 -3.43 -8.19 -0.64
C PHE A 54 -2.22 -7.47 -0.02
N GLY A 55 -2.40 -6.75 1.10
CA GLY A 55 -1.29 -6.11 1.81
C GLY A 55 -0.22 -7.10 2.27
N ILE A 56 -0.64 -8.23 2.83
CA ILE A 56 0.28 -9.32 3.23
C ILE A 56 1.01 -9.91 2.01
N ALA A 57 0.31 -10.10 0.89
CA ALA A 57 0.93 -10.60 -0.34
C ALA A 57 1.98 -9.63 -0.89
N MET A 58 1.69 -8.31 -0.92
CA MET A 58 2.66 -7.29 -1.32
C MET A 58 3.90 -7.30 -0.40
N ALA A 59 3.69 -7.43 0.92
CA ALA A 59 4.78 -7.54 1.87
C ALA A 59 5.67 -8.76 1.63
N ALA A 60 5.08 -9.92 1.33
CA ALA A 60 5.83 -11.14 1.01
C ALA A 60 6.68 -10.99 -0.27
N VAL A 61 6.09 -10.40 -1.32
CA VAL A 61 6.79 -10.12 -2.58
C VAL A 61 7.95 -9.14 -2.36
N LEU A 62 7.73 -8.05 -1.60
CA LEU A 62 8.80 -7.10 -1.27
C LEU A 62 9.87 -7.73 -0.38
N GLY A 63 9.52 -8.64 0.54
CA GLY A 63 10.50 -9.40 1.31
C GLY A 63 11.38 -10.28 0.43
N ALA A 64 10.79 -11.01 -0.52
CA ALA A 64 11.54 -11.80 -1.48
C ALA A 64 12.42 -10.93 -2.40
N ALA A 65 11.91 -9.76 -2.84
CA ALA A 65 12.66 -8.79 -3.61
C ALA A 65 13.82 -8.18 -2.82
N ALA A 66 13.65 -7.87 -1.53
CA ALA A 66 14.70 -7.33 -0.67
C ALA A 66 15.88 -8.32 -0.53
N LEU A 67 15.56 -9.61 -0.44
CA LEU A 67 16.49 -10.73 -0.39
C LEU A 67 17.00 -11.19 -1.77
N ASP A 68 16.56 -10.56 -2.85
CA ASP A 68 16.95 -10.88 -4.23
C ASP A 68 16.66 -12.32 -4.66
N ILE A 69 15.61 -12.93 -4.12
CA ILE A 69 15.27 -14.32 -4.39
C ILE A 69 14.81 -14.46 -5.84
N GLY A 70 15.57 -15.20 -6.65
CA GLY A 70 15.20 -15.51 -8.04
C GLY A 70 15.24 -14.31 -8.98
N ASP A 71 16.03 -13.28 -8.66
CA ASP A 71 16.23 -12.08 -9.50
C ASP A 71 14.93 -11.31 -9.82
N ILE A 72 13.93 -11.42 -8.92
CA ILE A 72 12.60 -10.80 -9.13
C ILE A 72 12.57 -9.31 -8.78
N ARG A 73 13.64 -8.76 -8.18
CA ARG A 73 13.64 -7.44 -7.53
C ARG A 73 13.13 -6.35 -8.44
N THR A 74 13.78 -6.14 -9.58
CA THR A 74 13.46 -5.04 -10.50
C THR A 74 12.00 -5.10 -10.94
N GLY A 75 11.51 -6.27 -11.33
CA GLY A 75 10.12 -6.45 -11.75
C GLY A 75 9.12 -6.24 -10.62
N ALA A 76 9.36 -6.84 -9.45
CA ALA A 76 8.48 -6.75 -8.29
C ALA A 76 8.38 -5.32 -7.75
N VAL A 77 9.53 -4.68 -7.55
CA VAL A 77 9.64 -3.32 -6.99
C VAL A 77 9.05 -2.29 -7.96
N THR A 78 9.32 -2.42 -9.27
CA THR A 78 8.70 -1.53 -10.27
C THR A 78 7.18 -1.68 -10.29
N THR A 79 6.68 -2.91 -10.26
CA THR A 79 5.23 -3.19 -10.30
C THR A 79 4.52 -2.60 -9.08
N ILE A 80 5.04 -2.86 -7.88
CA ILE A 80 4.44 -2.37 -6.63
C ILE A 80 4.60 -0.85 -6.52
N GLY A 81 5.75 -0.31 -6.95
CA GLY A 81 5.97 1.13 -7.04
C GLY A 81 4.93 1.82 -7.93
N LEU A 82 4.72 1.30 -9.14
CA LEU A 82 3.68 1.81 -10.06
C LEU A 82 2.27 1.66 -9.50
N ALA A 83 1.97 0.58 -8.78
CA ALA A 83 0.66 0.42 -8.12
C ALA A 83 0.41 1.52 -7.07
N LEU A 84 1.42 1.86 -6.26
CA LEU A 84 1.34 2.98 -5.31
C LEU A 84 1.14 4.33 -6.02
N ILE A 85 1.89 4.59 -7.09
CA ILE A 85 1.71 5.80 -7.90
C ILE A 85 0.31 5.86 -8.52
N GLY A 86 -0.22 4.72 -8.98
CA GLY A 86 -1.59 4.60 -9.49
C GLY A 86 -2.65 4.96 -8.44
N MET A 87 -2.48 4.50 -7.20
CA MET A 87 -3.37 4.89 -6.09
C MET A 87 -3.32 6.39 -5.80
N ALA A 88 -2.12 6.98 -5.77
CA ALA A 88 -1.95 8.42 -5.62
C ALA A 88 -2.64 9.18 -6.78
N GLY A 89 -2.49 8.69 -8.02
CA GLY A 89 -3.18 9.22 -9.19
C GLY A 89 -4.71 9.17 -9.08
N GLY A 90 -5.26 8.07 -8.54
CA GLY A 90 -6.69 7.94 -8.26
C GLY A 90 -7.22 9.04 -7.34
N ARG A 91 -6.42 9.46 -6.35
CA ARG A 91 -6.78 10.58 -5.45
C ARG A 91 -6.80 11.93 -6.16
N LEU A 92 -5.91 12.16 -7.12
CA LEU A 92 -5.94 13.34 -7.96
C LEU A 92 -7.19 13.37 -8.83
N ILE A 93 -7.56 12.22 -9.41
CA ILE A 93 -8.81 12.08 -10.17
C ILE A 93 -10.01 12.42 -9.27
N SER A 94 -10.10 11.84 -8.07
CA SER A 94 -11.16 12.22 -7.11
C SER A 94 -11.16 13.71 -6.79
N ARG A 95 -10.01 14.37 -6.66
CA ARG A 95 -9.97 15.82 -6.43
C ARG A 95 -10.54 16.65 -7.59
N LEU A 96 -10.43 16.16 -8.83
CA LEU A 96 -10.94 16.82 -10.02
C LEU A 96 -12.46 16.68 -10.17
N PHE A 97 -13.02 15.54 -9.77
CA PHE A 97 -14.44 15.23 -9.99
C PHE A 97 -15.32 15.36 -8.74
N ASP A 98 -14.75 15.25 -7.54
CA ASP A 98 -15.48 15.28 -6.26
C ASP A 98 -15.22 16.56 -5.45
N THR A 99 -16.02 16.73 -4.39
CA THR A 99 -15.86 17.84 -3.45
C THR A 99 -14.53 17.72 -2.70
N ALA A 100 -13.90 18.87 -2.42
CA ALA A 100 -12.66 18.90 -1.65
C ALA A 100 -12.83 18.25 -0.27
N VAL A 101 -11.93 17.32 0.04
CA VAL A 101 -11.87 16.59 1.31
C VAL A 101 -10.78 17.17 2.22
N ARG A 102 -10.88 16.85 3.52
CA ARG A 102 -9.86 17.21 4.51
C ARG A 102 -8.50 16.57 4.18
N PHE A 103 -7.43 17.15 4.73
CA PHE A 103 -6.07 16.63 4.54
C PHE A 103 -5.94 15.17 4.98
N TYR A 104 -6.35 14.84 6.21
CA TYR A 104 -6.41 13.45 6.67
C TYR A 104 -7.81 12.87 6.43
N PRO A 105 -7.92 11.63 5.91
CA PRO A 105 -6.81 10.71 5.55
C PRO A 105 -6.25 10.90 4.13
N ILE A 106 -6.99 11.50 3.21
CA ILE A 106 -6.76 11.34 1.76
C ILE A 106 -5.42 11.93 1.30
N TRP A 107 -5.13 13.19 1.60
CA TRP A 107 -3.89 13.85 1.15
C TRP A 107 -2.67 13.35 1.91
N PHE A 108 -2.84 12.93 3.17
CA PHE A 108 -1.78 12.27 3.92
C PHE A 108 -1.34 10.97 3.23
N TYR A 109 -2.30 10.09 2.89
CA TYR A 109 -1.97 8.85 2.18
C TYR A 109 -1.49 9.09 0.75
N PHE A 110 -2.00 10.12 0.05
CA PHE A 110 -1.47 10.52 -1.25
C PHE A 110 0.05 10.73 -1.21
N TRP A 111 0.55 11.49 -0.21
CA TRP A 111 1.99 11.73 -0.09
C TRP A 111 2.77 10.48 0.29
N ILE A 112 2.22 9.60 1.13
CA ILE A 112 2.83 8.32 1.46
C ILE A 112 2.94 7.43 0.22
N GLU A 113 1.85 7.28 -0.53
CA GLU A 113 1.78 6.48 -1.75
C GLU A 113 2.77 7.00 -2.80
N LEU A 114 2.81 8.31 -3.01
CA LEU A 114 3.74 8.94 -3.92
C LEU A 114 5.20 8.71 -3.50
N ALA A 115 5.54 9.00 -2.24
CA ALA A 115 6.90 8.87 -1.74
C ALA A 115 7.38 7.41 -1.74
N ALA A 116 6.56 6.48 -1.24
CA ALA A 116 6.90 5.06 -1.21
C ALA A 116 6.97 4.47 -2.63
N GLY A 117 6.05 4.86 -3.52
CA GLY A 117 6.05 4.43 -4.92
C GLY A 117 7.30 4.87 -5.66
N THR A 118 7.68 6.15 -5.54
CA THR A 118 8.91 6.69 -6.12
C THR A 118 10.15 6.03 -5.50
N ALA A 119 10.19 5.86 -4.18
CA ALA A 119 11.32 5.22 -3.50
C ALA A 119 11.54 3.78 -3.98
N LEU A 120 10.46 3.01 -4.19
CA LEU A 120 10.55 1.67 -4.79
C LEU A 120 11.13 1.76 -6.20
N ILE A 121 10.58 2.59 -7.09
CA ILE A 121 11.06 2.70 -8.47
C ILE A 121 12.57 3.05 -8.53
N LEU A 122 13.07 3.88 -7.61
CA LEU A 122 14.50 4.20 -7.51
C LEU A 122 15.37 3.07 -6.96
N CYS A 123 14.77 2.05 -6.35
CA CYS A 123 15.41 0.85 -5.80
C CYS A 123 15.29 -0.38 -6.71
N ALA A 124 14.62 -0.26 -7.85
CA ALA A 124 14.50 -1.32 -8.86
C ALA A 124 15.86 -1.63 -9.51
#